data_AF-A0A1A8RG98-F1
#
_entry.id   AF-A0A1A8RG98-F1
#
_cell.length_a   1.000
_cell.length_b   1.000
_cell.length_c   1.000
_cell.angle_alpha   90.00
_cell.angle_beta   90.00
_cell.angle_gamma   90.00
#
_symmetry.space_group_name_H-M   'P 1'
#
loop_
_entity.id
_entity.type
_entity.pdbx_description
1 polymer ?
#
loop_
_entity_poly.entity_id
_entity_poly.type
_entity_poly.pdbx_seq_one_letter_code
_entity_poly.pdbx_strand_id
1 'polypeptide(L)'
;MSMGLEIVGIAFGFLGFIGAIVSCALPMWRVSAFVGANIVTAQVIWEGLWMNCVTQSTGQMQCKIYDSMLALSQDLQASRAMLVICIILGIL
;
A
#
# COMPACT_ATOMS: atom_id res chain seq x y z
N MET A 1 -1.18 28.70 27.19
CA MET A 1 -1.29 27.59 26.23
C MET A 1 -1.80 28.18 24.92
N SER A 2 -1.03 28.08 23.84
CA SER A 2 -1.42 28.67 22.55
C SER A 2 -2.41 27.74 21.85
N MET A 3 -3.71 28.02 22.02
CA MET A 3 -4.81 27.21 21.47
C MET A 3 -4.68 27.00 19.95
N GLY A 4 -4.16 27.98 19.22
CA GLY A 4 -3.95 27.85 17.77
C GLY A 4 -2.95 26.77 17.38
N LEU A 5 -1.92 26.53 18.19
CA LEU A 5 -0.90 25.51 17.90
C LEU A 5 -1.46 24.09 18.12
N GLU A 6 -2.30 23.91 19.15
CA GLU A 6 -2.89 22.61 19.46
C GLU A 6 -3.93 22.18 18.41
N ILE A 7 -4.77 23.10 17.95
CA ILE A 7 -5.76 22.83 16.89
C ILE A 7 -5.06 22.40 15.60
N VAL A 8 -3.99 23.12 15.23
CA VAL A 8 -3.20 22.78 14.04
C VAL A 8 -2.54 21.42 14.21
N GLY A 9 -1.94 21.13 15.36
CA GLY A 9 -1.34 19.82 15.66
C GLY A 9 -2.34 18.67 15.55
N ILE A 10 -3.53 18.81 16.14
CA ILE A 10 -4.59 17.80 16.08
C ILE A 10 -5.09 17.62 14.63
N ALA A 11 -5.27 18.70 13.89
CA ALA A 11 -5.71 18.64 12.49
C ALA A 11 -4.69 17.89 11.61
N PHE A 12 -3.40 18.19 11.74
CA PHE A 12 -2.35 17.47 11.02
C PHE A 12 -2.25 15.99 11.45
N GLY A 13 -2.42 15.70 12.75
CA GLY A 13 -2.47 14.32 13.26
C GLY A 13 -3.60 13.51 12.63
N PHE A 14 -4.81 14.06 12.59
CA PHE A 14 -5.97 13.43 11.95
C PHE A 14 -5.76 13.21 10.45
N LEU A 15 -5.22 14.20 9.73
CA LEU A 15 -4.93 14.07 8.31
C LEU A 15 -3.87 12.98 8.04
N GLY A 16 -2.81 12.93 8.85
CA GLY A 16 -1.80 11.88 8.79
C GLY A 16 -2.38 10.49 9.05
N PHE A 17 -3.27 10.37 10.03
CA PHE A 17 -3.95 9.13 10.36
C PHE A 17 -4.84 8.62 9.20
N ILE A 18 -5.64 9.49 8.60
CA ILE A 18 -6.45 9.15 7.41
C ILE A 18 -5.53 8.71 6.26
N GLY A 19 -4.41 9.41 6.04
CA GLY A 19 -3.42 9.05 5.04
C GLY A 19 -2.82 7.65 5.25
N ALA A 20 -2.55 7.25 6.50
CA ALA A 20 -2.06 5.92 6.84
C ALA A 20 -3.08 4.81 6.55
N ILE A 21 -4.37 5.07 6.80
CA ILE A 21 -5.44 4.12 6.46
C ILE A 21 -5.58 3.97 4.94
N VAL A 22 -5.56 5.08 4.21
CA VAL A 22 -5.68 5.08 2.75
C VAL A 22 -4.49 4.35 2.11
N SER A 23 -3.26 4.60 2.58
CA SER A 23 -2.08 3.90 2.07
C SER A 23 -2.13 2.40 2.38
N CYS A 24 -2.71 1.99 3.51
CA CYS A 24 -2.89 0.57 3.84
C CYS A 24 -3.85 -0.15 2.88
N ALA A 25 -4.90 0.51 2.40
CA ALA A 25 -5.91 -0.09 1.53
C ALA A 25 -5.50 -0.11 0.04
N LEU A 26 -4.68 0.84 -0.41
CA LEU A 26 -4.34 0.99 -1.82
C LEU A 26 -3.27 -0.03 -2.29
N PRO A 27 -3.46 -0.68 -3.46
CA PRO A 27 -2.51 -1.66 -3.98
C PRO A 27 -1.36 -1.04 -4.80
N MET A 28 -0.89 0.16 -4.42
CA MET A 28 0.12 0.93 -5.17
C MET A 28 1.45 1.06 -4.41
N TRP A 29 1.81 0.06 -3.60
CA TRP A 29 3.04 0.09 -2.80
C TRP A 29 4.29 -0.15 -3.64
N ARG A 30 4.21 -1.07 -4.59
CA ARG A 30 5.28 -1.34 -5.56
C ARG A 30 4.69 -1.51 -6.93
N VAL A 31 5.19 -0.74 -7.90
CA VAL A 31 4.77 -0.82 -9.30
C VAL A 31 5.92 -1.39 -10.10
N SER A 32 5.70 -2.52 -10.75
CA SER A 32 6.70 -3.19 -11.60
C SER A 32 6.14 -3.36 -13.00
N ALA A 33 6.74 -2.67 -13.97
CA ALA A 33 6.38 -2.79 -15.37
C ALA A 33 7.36 -3.72 -16.08
N PHE A 34 6.88 -4.88 -16.53
CA PHE A 34 7.66 -5.83 -17.31
C PHE A 34 7.41 -5.54 -18.80
N VAL A 35 8.21 -4.65 -19.36
CA VAL A 35 8.18 -4.28 -20.79
C VAL A 35 9.58 -4.52 -21.36
N GLY A 36 9.77 -5.63 -22.07
CA GLY A 36 11.07 -5.98 -22.67
C GLY A 36 10.93 -7.04 -23.76
N ALA A 37 11.79 -6.96 -24.78
CA ALA A 37 11.75 -7.77 -26.01
C ALA A 37 11.87 -9.31 -25.81
N ASN A 38 12.05 -9.78 -24.57
CA ASN A 38 12.18 -11.20 -24.20
C ASN A 38 11.04 -11.72 -23.29
N ILE A 39 10.01 -10.92 -23.03
CA ILE A 39 8.92 -11.29 -22.11
C ILE A 39 7.65 -11.54 -22.93
N VAL A 40 7.16 -12.78 -22.92
CA VAL A 40 6.05 -13.30 -23.75
C VAL A 40 4.71 -12.57 -23.53
N THR A 41 4.57 -11.79 -22.45
CA THR A 41 3.42 -10.89 -22.20
C THR A 41 3.87 -9.59 -21.52
N ALA A 42 3.58 -8.43 -22.12
CA ALA A 42 3.73 -7.15 -21.43
C ALA A 42 2.71 -7.09 -20.29
N GLN A 43 3.20 -6.94 -19.06
CA GLN A 43 2.37 -6.89 -17.86
C GLN A 43 2.86 -5.82 -16.89
N VAL A 44 1.94 -5.05 -16.32
CA VAL A 44 2.24 -4.12 -15.23
C VAL A 44 1.64 -4.71 -13.95
N ILE A 45 2.50 -4.93 -12.96
CA ILE A 45 2.15 -5.49 -11.67
C ILE A 45 2.10 -4.35 -10.66
N TRP A 46 0.95 -4.23 -10.00
CA TRP A 46 0.70 -3.33 -8.89
C TRP A 46 0.61 -4.17 -7.63
N GLU A 47 1.61 -4.09 -6.78
CA GLU A 47 1.65 -4.84 -5.54
C GLU A 47 1.24 -3.91 -4.40
N GLY A 48 0.18 -4.31 -3.70
CA GLY A 48 -0.24 -3.75 -2.44
C GLY A 48 0.24 -4.57 -1.25
N LEU A 49 -0.11 -4.12 -0.05
CA LEU A 49 0.13 -4.89 1.17
C LEU A 49 -0.74 -6.15 1.27
N TRP A 50 -1.98 -6.08 0.78
CA TRP A 50 -3.00 -7.11 0.99
C TRP A 50 -3.42 -7.82 -0.31
N MET A 51 -3.23 -7.16 -1.45
CA MET A 51 -3.60 -7.68 -2.77
C MET A 51 -2.58 -7.24 -3.81
N ASN A 52 -2.45 -8.01 -4.89
CA ASN A 52 -1.75 -7.61 -6.09
C ASN A 52 -2.72 -7.52 -7.27
N CYS A 53 -2.51 -6.54 -8.14
CA CYS A 53 -3.26 -6.38 -9.38
C CYS A 53 -2.29 -6.45 -10.56
N VAL A 54 -2.56 -7.35 -11.50
CA VAL A 54 -1.82 -7.47 -12.76
C VAL A 54 -2.68 -6.93 -13.88
N THR A 55 -2.14 -6.03 -14.70
CA THR A 55 -2.73 -5.65 -15.98
C THR A 55 -1.91 -6.27 -17.11
N GLN A 56 -2.56 -7.08 -17.92
CA GLN A 56 -1.95 -7.73 -19.09
C GLN A 56 -2.27 -6.94 -20.37
N SER A 57 -1.43 -7.10 -21.40
CA SER A 57 -1.63 -6.52 -22.75
C SER A 57 -2.99 -6.82 -23.41
N THR A 58 -3.72 -7.83 -22.93
CA THR A 58 -5.11 -8.14 -23.34
C THR A 58 -6.16 -7.20 -22.73
N GLY A 59 -5.75 -6.20 -21.94
CA GLY A 59 -6.63 -5.20 -21.32
C GLY A 59 -7.38 -5.69 -20.09
N GLN A 60 -7.16 -6.93 -19.65
CA GLN A 60 -7.77 -7.49 -18.45
C GLN A 60 -6.93 -7.12 -17.21
N MET A 61 -7.58 -6.50 -16.22
CA MET A 61 -7.04 -6.32 -14.88
C MET A 61 -7.46 -7.51 -14.01
N GLN A 62 -6.50 -8.19 -13.42
CA GLN A 62 -6.72 -9.33 -12.52
C GLN A 62 -6.16 -8.94 -11.16
N CYS A 63 -7.04 -8.67 -10.19
CA CYS A 63 -6.65 -8.44 -8.81
C CYS A 63 -6.83 -9.73 -8.00
N LYS A 64 -5.78 -10.13 -7.29
CA LYS A 64 -5.78 -11.31 -6.42
C LYS A 64 -5.33 -10.90 -5.02
N ILE A 65 -6.01 -11.42 -4.01
CA ILE A 65 -5.61 -11.27 -2.61
C ILE A 65 -4.51 -12.30 -2.31
N TYR A 66 -3.52 -11.93 -1.50
CA TYR A 66 -2.47 -12.88 -1.12
C TYR A 66 -3.05 -13.98 -0.22
N ASP A 67 -3.11 -15.22 -0.76
CA ASP A 67 -3.60 -16.41 -0.03
C ASP A 67 -2.67 -16.83 1.13
N SER A 68 -1.41 -16.40 1.13
CA SER A 68 -0.41 -16.82 2.11
C SER A 68 0.65 -15.74 2.34
N MET A 69 1.04 -15.56 3.61
CA MET A 69 2.09 -14.61 4.02
C MET A 69 3.49 -15.02 3.52
N LEU A 70 3.68 -16.30 3.16
CA LEU A 70 4.97 -16.87 2.78
C LEU A 70 5.42 -16.54 1.35
N ALA A 71 4.50 -16.09 0.49
CA ALA A 71 4.79 -15.69 -0.88
C ALA A 71 5.15 -14.19 -1.00
N LEU A 72 5.07 -13.43 0.10
CA LEU A 72 5.30 -11.99 0.11
C LEU A 72 6.77 -11.68 0.42
N SER A 73 7.38 -10.71 -0.29
CA SER A 73 8.76 -10.28 0.00
C SER A 73 8.87 -9.74 1.43
N GLN A 74 9.99 -10.03 2.11
CA GLN A 74 10.24 -9.65 3.51
C GLN A 74 10.02 -8.16 3.79
N ASP A 75 10.39 -7.29 2.85
CA ASP A 75 10.18 -5.83 2.94
C ASP A 75 8.69 -5.47 3.02
N LEU A 76 7.85 -6.14 2.24
CA LEU A 76 6.40 -5.91 2.26
C LEU A 76 5.78 -6.43 3.56
N GLN A 77 6.25 -7.56 4.07
CA GLN A 77 5.78 -8.07 5.36
C GLN A 77 6.15 -7.13 6.52
N ALA A 78 7.37 -6.58 6.51
CA ALA A 78 7.79 -5.56 7.48
C ALA A 78 6.93 -4.29 7.39
N SER A 79 6.63 -3.83 6.16
CA SER A 79 5.76 -2.67 5.95
C SER A 79 4.33 -2.88 6.44
N ARG A 80 3.76 -4.10 6.33
CA ARG A 80 2.46 -4.45 6.92
C ARG A 80 2.47 -4.29 8.43
N ALA A 81 3.47 -4.86 9.09
CA ALA A 81 3.59 -4.78 10.54
C ALA A 81 3.71 -3.32 10.99
N MET A 82 4.58 -2.54 10.33
CA MET A 82 4.79 -1.12 10.62
C MET A 82 3.51 -0.31 10.46
N LEU A 83 2.76 -0.50 9.37
CA LEU A 83 1.49 0.21 9.14
C LEU A 83 0.42 -0.15 10.16
N VAL A 84 0.27 -1.43 10.49
CA VAL A 84 -0.71 -1.87 11.49
C VAL A 84 -0.37 -1.25 12.86
N ILE A 85 0.90 -1.26 13.25
CA ILE A 85 1.36 -0.63 14.49
C ILE A 85 1.12 0.89 14.44
N CYS A 86 1.41 1.55 13.32
CA CYS A 86 1.18 2.99 13.14
C CYS A 86 -0.31 3.35 13.29
N ILE A 87 -1.21 2.56 12.73
CA ILE A 87 -2.66 2.77 12.85
C ILE A 87 -3.11 2.57 14.31
N ILE A 88 -2.62 1.53 14.98
CA ILE A 88 -2.96 1.28 16.40
C ILE A 88 -2.47 2.43 17.29
N LEU A 89 -1.22 2.88 17.09
CA LEU A 89 -0.64 3.99 17.83
C LEU A 89 -1.29 5.33 17.49
N GLY A 90 -1.81 5.52 16.27
CA GLY A 90 -2.52 6.73 15.88
C GLY A 90 -3.94 6.83 16.46
N ILE A 91 -4.52 5.71 16.91
CA ILE A 91 -5.82 5.67 17.60
C ILE A 91 -5.65 5.92 19.11
N LEU A 92 -4.53 5.50 19.70
CA LEU A 92 -4.23 5.61 21.13
C LEU A 92 -3.86 7.05 21.52
#